data_AF-A0A6V7LK37-F1
#
_entry.id   AF-A0A6V7LK37-F1
#
_cell.length_a   1.000
_cell.length_b   1.000
_cell.length_c   1.000
_cell.angle_alpha   90.00
_cell.angle_beta   90.00
_cell.angle_gamma   90.00
#
_symmetry.space_group_name_H-M   'P 1'
#
loop_
_entity.id
_entity.type
_entity.pdbx_description
1 polymer ?
#
loop_
_entity_poly.entity_id
_entity_poly.type
_entity_poly.pdbx_seq_one_letter_code
_entity_poly.pdbx_strand_id
1 'polypeptide(L)' 'VIVLDKGRIIEFDSPDVLLQKPTSAFYSMAKDAGLA' A
#
# COMPACT_ATOMS: atom_id res chain seq x y z
N VAL A 1 -6.76 1.72 -5.12
CA VAL A 1 -5.62 2.56 -4.68
C VAL A 1 -4.48 2.36 -5.65
N ILE A 2 -3.76 3.42 -6.02
CA ILE A 2 -2.54 3.34 -6.83
C ILE A 2 -1.40 3.92 -5.99
N VAL A 3 -0.32 3.18 -5.86
CA VAL A 3 0.91 3.62 -5.19
C VAL A 3 1.98 3.87 -6.24
N LEU A 4 2.54 5.07 -6.20
CA LEU A 4 3.60 5.52 -7.09
C LEU A 4 4.91 5.63 -6.32
N ASP A 5 5.99 5.08 -6.88
CA ASP A 5 7.36 5.35 -6.43
C ASP A 5 8.21 5.81 -7.63
N LYS A 6 8.91 6.93 -7.46
CA LYS A 6 9.77 7.54 -8.50
C LYS A 6 9.12 7.65 -9.88
N GLY A 7 7.84 8.02 -9.92
CA GLY A 7 7.07 8.19 -11.16
C GLY A 7 6.64 6.89 -11.84
N ARG A 8 6.73 5.74 -11.16
CA ARG A 8 6.26 4.45 -11.64
C ARG A 8 5.18 3.89 -10.72
N ILE A 9 4.21 3.19 -11.30
CA ILE A 9 3.22 2.43 -10.53
C ILE A 9 3.91 1.20 -9.97
N ILE A 10 3.95 1.10 -8.64
CA ILE A 10 4.52 -0.06 -7.94
C ILE A 10 3.43 -0.97 -7.39
N GLU A 11 2.25 -0.42 -7.05
CA GLU A 11 1.11 -1.19 -6.58
C GLU A 11 -0.21 -0.58 -7.08
N PHE A 12 -1.16 -1.44 -7.43
CA PHE A 12 -2.51 -1.06 -7.82
C PHE A 12 -3.46 -2.20 -7.43
N ASP A 13 -4.37 -1.94 -6.51
CA ASP A 13 -5.45 -2.86 -6.10
C ASP A 13 -6.45 -2.14 -5.16
N SER A 14 -7.46 -2.86 -4.67
CA SER A 14 -8.37 -2.40 -3.61
C SER A 14 -7.65 -2.30 -2.26
N PRO A 15 -8.02 -1.34 -1.37
CA PRO A 15 -7.34 -1.15 -0.08
C PRO A 15 -7.30 -2.42 0.77
N ASP A 16 -8.41 -3.15 0.88
CA ASP A 16 -8.51 -4.37 1.69
C ASP A 16 -7.53 -5.46 1.24
N VAL A 17 -7.33 -5.57 -0.08
CA VAL A 17 -6.40 -6.53 -0.68
C VAL A 17 -4.95 -6.13 -0.40
N LEU A 18 -4.63 -4.83 -0.43
CA LEU A 18 -3.29 -4.34 -0.14
C LEU A 18 -2.96 -4.41 1.35
N LEU A 19 -3.93 -4.15 2.23
CA LEU A 19 -3.77 -4.26 3.69
C LEU A 19 -3.53 -5.70 4.15
N GLN A 20 -4.01 -6.69 3.40
CA GLN A 20 -3.72 -8.11 3.67
C GLN A 20 -2.34 -8.57 3.19
N LYS A 21 -1.55 -7.70 2.54
CA LYS A 21 -0.20 -8.00 2.04
C LYS A 21 0.83 -7.30 2.93
N PRO A 22 1.46 -7.99 3.91
CA PRO A 22 2.42 -7.34 4.81
C PRO A 22 3.66 -6.78 4.10
N THR A 23 3.97 -7.29 2.91
CA THR A 23 5.07 -6.81 2.06
C THR A 23 4.68 -5.65 1.15
N SER A 24 3.43 -5.19 1.21
CA SER A 24 2.95 -4.07 0.40
C SER A 24 3.45 -2.75 0.94
N ALA A 25 3.83 -1.85 0.03
CA ALA A 25 4.14 -0.46 0.36
C ALA A 25 2.93 0.22 1.01
N PHE A 26 1.72 -0.05 0.51
CA PHE A 26 0.48 0.46 1.10
C PHE A 26 0.26 -0.02 2.54
N TYR A 27 0.50 -1.31 2.84
CA TYR A 27 0.40 -1.83 4.21
C TYR A 27 1.35 -1.10 5.16
N SER A 28 2.61 -0.90 4.73
CA SER A 28 3.62 -0.22 5.55
C SER A 28 3.21 1.23 5.84
N MET A 29 2.71 1.95 4.84
CA MET A 29 2.18 3.31 5.02
C MET A 29 0.98 3.35 5.96
N ALA A 30 0.05 2.39 5.84
CA ALA A 30 -1.14 2.33 6.69
C ALA A 30 -0.76 2.03 8.15
N LYS A 31 0.21 1.13 8.37
CA LYS A 31 0.77 0.82 9.68
C LYS A 31 1.45 2.03 10.32
N ASP A 32 2.29 2.73 9.55
CA ASP A 32 2.98 3.95 10.03
C ASP A 32 1.98 5.08 10.38
N ALA A 33 0.83 5.10 9.71
CA ALA A 33 -0.27 6.02 10.00
C ALA A 33 -1.17 5.58 11.18
N GLY A 34 -0.94 4.39 11.77
CA GLY A 34 -1.75 3.86 12.87
C GLY A 34 -3.14 3.34 12.44
N LEU A 35 -3.30 2.98 11.17
CA LEU A 35 -4.56 2.49 10.60
C LEU A 35 -4.63 0.96 10.46
N ALA A 36 -3.52 0.26 10.70
CA ALA A 36 -3.39 -1.20 10.53
C ALA A 36 -2.37 -1.82 11.51
#